data_AF-A0A5N1I5V2-F1
#
_entry.id   AF-A0A5N1I5V2-F1
#
_cell.length_a   1.000
_cell.length_b   1.000
_cell.length_c   1.000
_cell.angle_alpha   90.00
_cell.angle_beta   90.00
_cell.angle_gamma   90.00
#
_symmetry.space_group_name_H-M   'P 1'
#
loop_
_entity.id
_entity.type
_entity.pdbx_description
1 polymer ?
#
loop_
_entity_poly.entity_id
_entity_poly.type
_entity_poly.pdbx_seq_one_letter_code
_entity_poly.pdbx_strand_id
1 'polypeptide(L)'
;MNNLNERLKTLRESSNLSQEDVANKLKISRQSISKWELGDAVPDIGKLMELSKIYNVSLDYLVGRDSSEKVKNTKEALRKKRNASQIILWSLCLAIVCLLIMFLEDGRAAVLFLFATPVSAWIQYHYLQELSKLPK
;
A
#
# COMPACT_ATOMS: atom_id res chain seq x y z
N MET A 1 2.75 -38.49 8.43
CA MET A 1 3.11 -37.55 7.34
C MET A 1 1.85 -37.32 6.55
N ASN A 2 1.26 -36.12 6.59
CA ASN A 2 0.03 -35.86 5.86
C ASN A 2 0.39 -35.66 4.38
N ASN A 3 -0.02 -36.59 3.54
CA ASN A 3 0.21 -36.53 2.10
C ASN A 3 -0.66 -35.45 1.45
N LEU A 4 -0.28 -34.96 0.26
CA LEU A 4 -0.99 -33.90 -0.48
C LEU A 4 -2.49 -34.20 -0.63
N ASN A 5 -2.85 -35.44 -0.94
CA ASN A 5 -4.22 -35.90 -1.11
C ASN A 5 -5.08 -35.71 0.14
N GLU A 6 -4.57 -36.10 1.31
CA GLU A 6 -5.26 -35.90 2.61
C GLU A 6 -5.43 -34.41 2.91
N ARG A 7 -4.38 -33.61 2.67
CA ARG A 7 -4.40 -32.16 2.91
C ARG A 7 -5.41 -31.46 2.01
N LEU A 8 -5.55 -31.87 0.74
CA LEU A 8 -6.58 -31.36 -0.17
C LEU A 8 -7.99 -31.65 0.35
N LYS A 9 -8.23 -32.88 0.79
CA LYS A 9 -9.53 -33.28 1.35
C LYS A 9 -9.87 -32.48 2.61
N THR A 10 -8.92 -32.36 3.54
CA THR A 10 -9.11 -31.59 4.77
C THR A 10 -9.39 -30.12 4.49
N LEU A 11 -8.64 -29.48 3.58
CA LEU A 11 -8.86 -28.08 3.22
C LEU A 11 -10.20 -27.85 2.52
N ARG A 12 -10.63 -28.81 1.70
CA ARG A 12 -11.96 -28.76 1.06
C ARG A 12 -13.06 -28.81 2.11
N GLU A 13 -12.97 -29.75 3.05
CA GLU A 13 -13.95 -29.94 4.12
C GLU A 13 -13.98 -28.74 5.09
N SER A 14 -12.81 -28.21 5.47
CA SER A 14 -12.72 -27.01 6.32
C SER A 14 -13.25 -25.75 5.64
N SER A 15 -13.27 -25.73 4.30
CA SER A 15 -13.83 -24.65 3.50
C SER A 15 -15.32 -24.84 3.18
N ASN A 16 -15.96 -25.90 3.71
CA ASN A 16 -17.36 -26.28 3.42
C ASN A 16 -17.67 -26.40 1.92
N LEU A 17 -16.71 -26.91 1.12
CA LEU A 17 -16.90 -27.10 -0.32
C LEU A 17 -17.15 -28.58 -0.65
N SER A 18 -18.03 -28.86 -1.59
CA SER A 18 -18.13 -30.18 -2.20
C SER A 18 -17.03 -30.39 -3.25
N GLN A 19 -16.77 -31.64 -3.64
CA GLN A 19 -15.85 -31.92 -4.75
C GLN A 19 -16.32 -31.28 -6.06
N GLU A 20 -17.64 -31.18 -6.26
CA GLU A 20 -18.25 -30.53 -7.41
C GLU A 20 -17.97 -29.02 -7.40
N ASP A 21 -18.05 -28.36 -6.24
CA ASP A 21 -17.79 -26.92 -6.12
C ASP A 21 -16.34 -26.58 -6.47
N VAL A 22 -15.39 -27.38 -6.00
CA VAL A 22 -13.96 -27.20 -6.32
C VAL A 22 -13.71 -27.45 -7.81
N ALA A 23 -14.32 -28.50 -8.37
CA ALA A 23 -14.21 -28.82 -9.79
C ALA A 23 -14.74 -27.68 -10.67
N ASN A 24 -15.89 -27.11 -10.31
CA ASN A 24 -16.50 -25.95 -10.98
C ASN A 24 -15.59 -24.72 -10.91
N LYS A 25 -15.00 -24.42 -9.74
CA LYS A 25 -14.04 -23.32 -9.58
C LYS A 25 -12.78 -23.49 -10.44
N LEU A 26 -12.32 -24.73 -10.60
CA LEU A 26 -11.11 -25.08 -11.38
C LEU A 26 -11.40 -25.37 -12.86
N LYS A 27 -12.67 -25.39 -13.27
CA LYS A 27 -13.14 -25.74 -14.63
C LYS A 27 -12.63 -27.11 -15.09
N ILE A 28 -12.73 -28.11 -14.22
CA ILE A 28 -12.35 -29.51 -14.48
C ILE A 28 -13.47 -30.45 -14.07
N SER A 29 -13.33 -31.75 -14.36
CA SER A 29 -14.30 -32.75 -13.91
C SER A 29 -14.17 -33.02 -12.41
N ARG A 30 -15.31 -33.28 -11.73
CA ARG A 30 -15.34 -33.76 -10.34
C ARG A 30 -14.46 -35.01 -10.12
N GLN A 31 -14.42 -35.88 -11.12
CA GLN A 31 -13.57 -37.08 -11.11
C GLN A 31 -12.08 -36.74 -10.90
N SER A 32 -11.62 -35.60 -11.44
CA SER A 32 -10.23 -35.15 -11.25
C SER A 32 -9.97 -34.83 -9.77
N ILE A 33 -10.88 -34.11 -9.11
CA ILE A 33 -10.80 -33.82 -7.67
C ILE A 33 -10.79 -35.11 -6.86
N SER A 34 -11.70 -36.04 -7.17
CA SER A 34 -11.77 -37.33 -6.50
C SER A 34 -10.45 -38.10 -6.59
N LYS A 35 -9.85 -38.17 -7.79
CA LYS A 35 -8.55 -38.84 -7.99
C LYS A 35 -7.43 -38.17 -7.21
N TRP A 36 -7.42 -36.84 -7.12
CA TRP A 36 -6.43 -36.11 -6.33
C TRP A 36 -6.57 -36.35 -4.83
N GLU A 37 -7.80 -36.41 -4.31
CA GLU A 37 -8.06 -36.69 -2.89
C GLU A 37 -7.81 -38.16 -2.51
N LEU A 38 -7.93 -39.08 -3.47
CA LEU A 38 -7.59 -40.50 -3.27
C LEU A 38 -6.09 -40.78 -3.45
N GLY A 39 -5.35 -39.91 -4.14
CA GLY A 39 -3.93 -40.10 -4.44
C GLY A 39 -3.66 -40.84 -5.76
N ASP A 40 -4.71 -41.13 -6.54
CA ASP A 40 -4.60 -41.80 -7.85
C ASP A 40 -4.01 -40.90 -8.95
N ALA A 41 -4.02 -39.58 -8.73
CA ALA A 41 -3.42 -38.60 -9.63
C ALA A 41 -2.91 -37.39 -8.84
N VAL A 42 -2.02 -36.62 -9.46
CA VAL A 42 -1.46 -35.38 -8.86
C VAL A 42 -1.86 -34.19 -9.74
N PRO A 43 -2.35 -33.08 -9.15
CA PRO A 43 -2.60 -31.84 -9.88
C PRO A 43 -1.31 -31.23 -10.42
N ASP A 44 -1.38 -30.61 -11.60
CA ASP A 44 -0.27 -29.83 -12.13
C ASP A 44 0.00 -28.56 -11.31
N ILE A 45 1.14 -27.90 -11.58
CA ILE A 45 1.54 -26.69 -10.86
C ILE A 45 0.54 -25.54 -10.99
N GLY A 46 -0.15 -25.42 -12.14
CA GLY A 46 -1.19 -24.42 -12.35
C GLY A 46 -2.39 -24.67 -11.44
N LYS A 47 -2.86 -25.92 -11.38
CA LYS A 47 -3.96 -26.34 -10.52
C LYS A 47 -3.60 -26.25 -9.05
N LEU A 48 -2.37 -26.57 -8.66
CA LEU A 48 -1.87 -26.34 -7.30
C LEU A 48 -1.89 -24.87 -6.92
N MET A 49 -1.50 -23.96 -7.82
CA MET A 49 -1.61 -22.52 -7.56
C MET A 49 -3.07 -22.07 -7.42
N GLU A 50 -3.98 -22.55 -8.26
CA GLU A 50 -5.40 -22.25 -8.15
C GLU A 50 -6.01 -22.78 -6.84
N LEU A 51 -5.70 -24.03 -6.46
CA LEU A 51 -6.11 -24.63 -5.19
C LEU A 51 -5.60 -23.82 -3.99
N SER A 52 -4.35 -23.37 -4.02
CA SER A 52 -3.79 -22.52 -2.96
C SER A 52 -4.58 -21.22 -2.78
N LYS A 53 -5.13 -20.66 -3.86
CA LYS A 53 -6.00 -19.48 -3.82
C LYS A 53 -7.40 -19.83 -3.30
N ILE A 54 -7.99 -20.94 -3.74
CA ILE A 54 -9.33 -21.39 -3.31
C ILE A 54 -9.35 -21.62 -1.79
N TYR A 55 -8.33 -22.28 -1.25
CA TYR A 55 -8.23 -22.59 0.18
C TYR A 55 -7.51 -21.51 1.00
N ASN A 56 -7.05 -20.44 0.35
CA ASN A 56 -6.36 -19.31 1.01
C ASN A 56 -5.10 -19.70 1.82
N VAL A 57 -4.34 -20.68 1.31
CA VAL A 57 -3.11 -21.19 1.92
C VAL A 57 -1.89 -20.92 1.03
N SER A 58 -0.67 -21.05 1.57
CA SER A 58 0.53 -21.03 0.74
C SER A 58 0.67 -22.32 -0.07
N LEU A 59 1.30 -22.22 -1.26
CA LEU A 59 1.64 -23.40 -2.05
C LEU A 59 2.57 -24.35 -1.28
N ASP A 60 3.55 -23.81 -0.55
CA ASP A 60 4.47 -24.59 0.28
C ASP A 60 3.75 -25.36 1.39
N TYR A 61 2.70 -24.77 1.96
CA TYR A 61 1.80 -25.51 2.84
C TYR A 61 1.04 -26.57 2.04
N LEU A 62 0.44 -26.25 0.91
CA LEU A 62 -0.32 -27.24 0.13
C LEU A 62 0.50 -28.51 -0.20
N VAL A 63 1.77 -28.35 -0.58
CA VAL A 63 2.67 -29.47 -0.94
C VAL A 63 3.47 -30.07 0.23
N GLY A 64 3.25 -29.61 1.46
CA GLY A 64 3.87 -30.19 2.66
C GLY A 64 5.31 -29.77 2.93
N ARG A 65 5.81 -28.70 2.31
CA ARG A 65 7.14 -28.12 2.61
C ARG A 65 7.16 -27.36 3.93
N ASP A 66 6.05 -26.72 4.28
CA ASP A 66 5.86 -26.00 5.54
C ASP A 66 4.68 -26.58 6.33
N SER A 67 4.85 -26.67 7.64
CA SER A 67 3.79 -27.05 8.59
C SER A 67 2.92 -25.87 9.02
N SER A 68 3.35 -24.63 8.80
CA SER A 68 2.56 -23.44 9.14
C SER A 68 1.61 -23.05 8.01
N GLU A 69 0.31 -22.98 8.31
CA GLU A 69 -0.72 -22.42 7.43
C GLU A 69 -0.52 -20.90 7.30
N LYS A 70 0.37 -20.48 6.41
CA LYS A 70 0.57 -19.04 6.14
C LYS A 70 -0.53 -18.54 5.22
N VAL A 71 -1.55 -17.93 5.82
CA VAL A 71 -2.59 -17.18 5.12
C VAL A 71 -1.97 -16.01 4.35
N LYS A 72 -1.93 -16.09 3.02
CA LYS A 72 -1.33 -15.06 2.16
C LYS A 72 -2.23 -13.83 2.01
N ASN A 73 -3.56 -14.00 1.90
CA ASN A 73 -4.44 -12.89 1.52
C ASN A 73 -4.78 -11.91 2.68
N THR A 74 -4.85 -12.40 3.92
CA THR A 74 -5.18 -11.52 5.06
C THR A 74 -4.08 -10.48 5.31
N LYS A 75 -2.80 -10.87 5.17
CA LYS A 75 -1.70 -9.93 5.38
C LYS A 75 -1.59 -8.88 4.28
N GLU A 76 -1.87 -9.23 3.03
CA GLU A 76 -1.81 -8.27 1.91
C GLU A 76 -2.97 -7.27 1.94
N ALA A 77 -4.20 -7.73 2.21
CA ALA A 77 -5.36 -6.84 2.36
C ALA A 77 -5.21 -5.89 3.56
N LEU A 78 -4.72 -6.39 4.69
CA LEU A 78 -4.41 -5.56 5.87
C LEU A 78 -3.24 -4.60 5.61
N ARG A 79 -2.20 -5.03 4.88
CA ARG A 79 -1.07 -4.18 4.48
C ARG A 79 -1.54 -3.06 3.56
N LYS A 80 -2.42 -3.33 2.59
CA LYS A 80 -3.00 -2.31 1.70
C LYS A 80 -3.87 -1.31 2.48
N LYS A 81 -4.70 -1.78 3.42
CA LYS A 81 -5.53 -0.93 4.30
C LYS A 81 -4.69 -0.04 5.23
N ARG A 82 -3.63 -0.59 5.83
CA ARG A 82 -2.69 0.14 6.71
C ARG A 82 -1.95 1.26 5.97
N ASN A 83 -1.51 1.00 4.74
CA ASN A 83 -0.78 2.00 3.96
C ASN A 83 -1.68 3.17 3.53
N ALA A 84 -2.94 2.92 3.16
CA ALA A 84 -3.90 3.98 2.82
C ALA A 84 -4.21 4.89 4.01
N SER A 85 -4.41 4.32 5.20
CA SER A 85 -4.62 5.10 6.43
C SER A 85 -3.41 5.96 6.80
N GLN A 86 -2.18 5.46 6.61
CA GLN A 86 -0.99 6.26 6.84
C GLN A 86 -0.85 7.40 5.82
N ILE A 87 -1.13 7.18 4.53
CA ILE A 87 -1.07 8.25 3.53
C ILE A 87 -2.04 9.40 3.86
N ILE A 88 -3.28 9.08 4.27
CA ILE A 88 -4.29 10.09 4.65
C ILE A 88 -3.84 10.86 5.89
N LEU A 89 -3.28 10.18 6.89
CA LEU A 89 -2.82 10.83 8.11
C LEU A 89 -1.66 11.79 7.83
N TRP A 90 -0.70 11.38 6.99
CA TRP A 90 0.45 12.19 6.63
C TRP A 90 0.05 13.39 5.75
N SER A 91 -0.89 13.23 4.83
CA SER A 91 -1.39 14.36 4.01
C SER A 91 -2.16 15.37 4.85
N LEU A 92 -2.94 14.91 5.82
CA LEU A 92 -3.69 15.78 6.74
C LEU A 92 -2.75 16.50 7.72
N CYS A 93 -1.72 15.82 8.25
CA CYS A 93 -0.66 16.46 9.02
C CYS A 93 0.09 17.52 8.19
N LEU A 94 0.46 17.22 6.95
CA LEU A 94 1.14 18.17 6.07
C LEU A 94 0.29 19.42 5.80
N ALA A 95 -1.01 19.24 5.51
CA ALA A 95 -1.93 20.36 5.30
C ALA A 95 -2.04 21.26 6.53
N ILE A 96 -2.13 20.68 7.73
CA ILE A 96 -2.15 21.44 9.00
C ILE A 96 -0.83 22.20 9.19
N VAL A 97 0.33 21.57 8.93
CA VAL A 97 1.64 22.24 9.02
C VAL A 97 1.74 23.40 8.03
N CYS A 98 1.29 23.23 6.78
CA CYS A 98 1.25 24.32 5.79
C CYS A 98 0.36 25.48 6.25
N LEU A 99 -0.83 25.19 6.79
CA LEU A 99 -1.72 26.22 7.34
C LEU A 99 -1.08 26.96 8.52
N LEU A 100 -0.37 26.25 9.40
CA LEU A 100 0.38 26.88 10.49
C LEU A 100 1.52 27.74 9.97
N ILE A 101 2.24 27.32 8.92
CA ILE A 101 3.29 28.13 8.27
C ILE A 101 2.68 29.41 7.69
N MET A 102 1.55 29.31 6.98
CA MET A 102 0.84 30.49 6.47
C MET A 102 0.38 31.41 7.60
N PHE A 103 -0.09 30.84 8.72
CA PHE A 103 -0.50 31.61 9.90
C PHE A 103 0.68 32.23 10.66
N LEU A 104 1.87 31.62 10.56
CA LEU A 104 3.13 32.18 11.08
C LEU A 104 3.70 33.28 10.17
N GLU A 105 3.22 33.41 8.93
CA GLU A 105 3.67 34.41 7.97
C GLU A 105 2.88 35.74 8.00
N ASP A 106 1.74 35.83 8.71
CA ASP A 106 1.03 37.09 8.94
C ASP A 106 1.63 37.91 10.09
N GLY A 107 2.88 38.30 9.85
CA GLY A 107 3.63 39.31 10.60
C GLY A 107 5.04 39.55 10.04
N ARG A 108 5.58 38.65 9.21
CA ARG A 108 6.99 38.74 8.75
C ARG A 108 7.16 39.36 7.35
N ALA A 109 6.11 39.40 6.52
CA ALA A 109 6.14 40.23 5.30
C ALA A 109 6.21 41.73 5.64
N ALA A 110 5.70 42.15 6.80
CA ALA A 110 5.91 43.50 7.33
C ALA A 110 7.38 43.77 7.72
N VAL A 111 8.16 42.73 8.07
CA VAL A 111 9.59 42.86 8.36
C VAL A 111 10.41 43.03 7.08
N LEU A 112 9.93 42.53 5.93
CA LEU A 112 10.55 42.82 4.62
C LEU A 112 10.43 44.30 4.24
N PHE A 113 9.37 44.99 4.69
CA PHE A 113 9.31 46.46 4.61
C PHE A 113 10.39 47.15 5.44
N LEU A 114 10.84 46.53 6.55
CA LEU A 114 11.91 47.05 7.40
C LEU A 114 13.28 47.03 6.71
N PHE A 115 13.46 46.16 5.70
CA PHE A 115 14.63 46.13 4.82
C PHE A 115 14.45 46.89 3.51
N ALA A 116 13.23 47.35 3.18
CA ALA A 116 12.96 48.16 2.00
C ALA A 116 13.25 49.65 2.23
N THR A 117 13.08 50.14 3.46
CA THR A 117 13.33 51.54 3.83
C THR A 117 14.81 51.99 3.79
N PRO A 118 15.82 51.15 4.08
CA PRO A 118 17.22 51.55 3.94
C PRO A 118 17.62 51.77 2.48
N VAL A 119 17.08 50.97 1.56
CA VAL A 119 17.38 51.06 0.12
C VAL A 119 16.74 52.31 -0.49
N SER A 120 15.50 52.63 -0.12
CA SER A 120 14.83 53.84 -0.58
C SER A 120 15.50 55.12 -0.04
N ALA A 121 15.95 55.12 1.22
CA ALA A 121 16.68 56.23 1.81
C ALA A 121 18.05 56.46 1.15
N TRP A 122 18.76 55.38 0.79
CA TRP A 122 20.04 55.47 0.07
C TRP A 122 19.88 56.08 -1.33
N ILE A 123 18.86 55.65 -2.08
CA ILE A 123 18.53 56.21 -3.40
C ILE A 123 18.21 57.71 -3.29
N GLN A 124 17.43 58.09 -2.28
CA GLN A 124 17.04 59.49 -2.07
C GLN A 124 18.22 60.37 -1.62
N TYR A 125 19.13 59.85 -0.80
CA TYR A 125 20.37 60.54 -0.44
C TYR A 125 21.26 60.81 -1.66
N HIS A 126 21.39 59.83 -2.55
CA HIS A 126 22.19 59.96 -3.76
C HIS A 126 21.59 60.97 -4.76
N TYR A 127 20.25 60.97 -4.89
CA TYR A 127 19.51 61.93 -5.70
C TYR A 127 19.68 63.39 -5.21
N LEU A 128 19.69 63.61 -3.88
CA LEU A 128 19.90 64.93 -3.29
C LEU A 128 21.35 65.44 -3.47
N GLN A 129 22.35 64.56 -3.46
CA GLN A 129 23.72 64.95 -3.80
C GLN A 129 23.85 65.47 -5.23
N GLU A 130 23.11 64.89 -6.18
CA GLU A 130 23.08 65.34 -7.57
C GLU A 130 22.44 66.72 -7.72
N LEU A 131 21.33 66.97 -7.00
CA LEU A 131 20.68 68.29 -6.95
C LEU A 131 21.57 69.39 -6.35
N SER A 132 22.44 69.06 -5.38
CA SER A 132 23.35 70.02 -4.75
C SER A 132 24.48 70.52 -5.67
N LYS A 133 24.74 69.82 -6.79
CA LYS A 133 25.75 70.19 -7.78
C LYS A 133 25.20 71.11 -8.87
N LEU A 134 23.89 71.38 -8.88
CA LEU A 134 23.30 72.34 -9.80
C LEU A 134 23.62 73.77 -9.30
N PRO A 135 24.13 74.65 -10.18
CA PRO A 135 24.41 76.03 -9.79
C PRO A 135 23.12 76.75 -9.41
N LYS A 136 23.15 77.50 -8.30
CA LYS A 136 22.02 78.30 -7.82
C LYS A 136 21.62 79.39 -8.80
#